data_AF-A0A2M7PJ07-F1
#
_entry.id   AF-A0A2M7PJ07-F1
#
_cell.length_a   1.000
_cell.length_b   1.000
_cell.length_c   1.000
_cell.angle_alpha   90.00
_cell.angle_beta   90.00
_cell.angle_gamma   90.00
#
_symmetry.space_group_name_H-M   'P 1'
#
loop_
_entity.id
_entity.type
_entity.pdbx_description
1 polymer ?
#
loop_
_entity_poly.entity_id
_entity_poly.type
_entity_poly.pdbx_seq_one_letter_code
_entity_poly.pdbx_strand_id
1 'polypeptide(L)'
;MLIIVLMHVSLVAQNRWTKIYHAEEDAVGLNLSLGYDKGYLLAGKHGHNYVNYNWLIKTDINGEVLWEKSFGDPSTNINIQDMSFNNLGDIYLVGFTGYYNEESYDPLIMKLNACGEKQWCRVFVEDGVNFSNALTVTPDAGVVVVLRYMNSTYLTDRICLAKFNVSGDMLWKECYNSSDTSLHNEDAFNLTQAPDGGFLISGYCGYEDPNPPHSWWDKPYYI
;
A
#
# COMPACT_ATOMS: atom_id res chain seq x y z
N MET A 1 5.47 -23.70 0.07
CA MET A 1 5.95 -23.37 1.43
C MET A 1 6.97 -22.25 1.30
N LEU A 2 6.51 -21.01 1.34
CA LEU A 2 7.38 -19.84 1.23
C LEU A 2 7.88 -19.51 2.63
N ILE A 3 9.19 -19.65 2.85
CA ILE A 3 9.85 -19.28 4.09
C ILE A 3 10.45 -17.89 3.87
N ILE A 4 9.97 -16.89 4.60
CA ILE A 4 10.58 -15.56 4.62
C ILE A 4 11.68 -15.59 5.70
N VAL A 5 12.94 -15.54 5.27
CA VAL A 5 14.11 -15.43 6.15
C VAL A 5 14.70 -14.03 6.01
N LEU A 6 14.68 -13.25 7.09
CA LEU A 6 15.38 -11.98 7.20
C LEU A 6 16.79 -12.21 7.74
N MET A 7 17.82 -11.89 6.96
CA MET A 7 19.22 -11.87 7.40
C MET A 7 19.79 -10.46 7.33
N HIS A 8 20.18 -9.92 8.49
CA HIS A 8 21.04 -8.75 8.61
C HIS A 8 22.48 -9.22 8.88
N VAL A 9 23.43 -8.80 8.04
CA VAL A 9 24.86 -9.00 8.26
C VAL A 9 25.52 -7.66 8.60
N SER A 10 25.73 -7.40 9.89
CA SER A 10 27.00 -6.88 10.41
C SER A 10 27.00 -6.74 11.94
N LEU A 11 28.05 -7.32 12.52
CA LEU A 11 28.67 -7.14 13.83
C LEU A 11 27.81 -7.11 15.12
N VAL A 12 27.78 -8.28 15.75
CA VAL A 12 27.76 -8.57 17.20
C VAL A 12 26.53 -8.08 17.99
N ALA A 13 25.57 -9.01 18.10
CA ALA A 13 24.73 -9.26 19.27
C ALA A 13 23.90 -8.10 19.85
N GLN A 14 22.68 -7.94 19.36
CA GLN A 14 21.51 -7.68 20.21
C GLN A 14 20.39 -8.64 19.81
N ASN A 15 19.69 -9.16 20.83
CA ASN A 15 18.78 -10.31 20.79
C ASN A 15 17.93 -10.42 19.51
N ARG A 16 18.18 -11.48 18.75
CA ARG A 16 17.28 -11.94 17.68
C ARG A 16 16.14 -12.70 18.34
N TRP A 17 15.04 -12.01 18.61
CA TRP A 17 13.81 -12.69 18.98
C TRP A 17 12.99 -12.96 17.72
N THR A 18 12.42 -14.15 17.62
CA THR A 18 11.41 -14.49 16.62
C THR A 18 10.09 -14.56 17.36
N LYS A 19 9.11 -13.76 16.94
CA LYS A 19 7.72 -13.99 17.33
C LYS A 19 6.92 -14.39 16.10
N ILE A 20 6.09 -15.40 16.29
CA ILE A 20 5.15 -15.87 15.30
C ILE A 20 3.78 -15.45 15.84
N TYR A 21 3.08 -14.62 15.08
CA TYR A 21 1.71 -14.24 15.38
C TYR A 21 0.79 -15.15 14.58
N HIS A 22 -0.13 -15.83 15.26
CA HIS A 22 -1.19 -16.63 14.63
C HIS A 22 -0.67 -17.71 13.67
N ALA A 23 0.21 -18.58 14.20
CA ALA A 23 0.89 -19.67 13.47
C ALA A 23 -0.03 -20.69 12.79
N GLU A 24 -1.33 -20.70 13.11
CA GLU A 24 -2.31 -21.66 12.63
C GLU A 24 -3.20 -21.11 11.50
N GLU A 25 -2.96 -19.87 11.06
CA GLU A 25 -3.81 -19.14 10.11
C GLU A 25 -2.99 -18.60 8.94
N ASP A 26 -3.59 -18.53 7.74
CA ASP A 26 -2.95 -18.01 6.52
C ASP A 26 -2.76 -16.48 6.61
N ALA A 27 -1.76 -16.06 7.39
CA ALA A 27 -1.39 -14.66 7.53
C ALA A 27 -0.29 -14.28 6.53
N VAL A 28 -0.66 -13.49 5.51
CA VAL A 28 0.34 -12.85 4.62
C VAL A 28 0.76 -11.53 5.24
N GLY A 29 2.04 -11.37 5.59
CA GLY A 29 2.58 -10.08 6.01
C GLY A 29 2.69 -9.14 4.80
N LEU A 30 1.90 -8.06 4.79
CA LEU A 30 1.84 -7.12 3.66
C LEU A 30 2.77 -5.92 3.86
N ASN A 31 2.98 -5.51 5.11
CA ASN A 31 3.81 -4.35 5.40
C ASN A 31 4.30 -4.37 6.86
N LEU A 32 5.46 -3.76 7.10
CA LEU A 32 6.06 -3.57 8.43
C LEU A 32 6.57 -2.14 8.51
N SER A 33 6.09 -1.39 9.48
CA SER A 33 6.56 -0.01 9.69
C SER A 33 6.90 0.25 11.17
N LEU A 34 8.00 0.99 11.39
CA LEU A 34 8.59 1.26 12.71
C LEU A 34 7.97 2.50 13.36
N GLY A 35 7.11 2.28 14.35
CA GLY A 35 6.38 3.31 15.07
C GLY A 35 7.25 4.40 15.67
N TYR A 36 6.66 5.58 15.91
CA TYR A 36 7.27 6.66 16.69
C TYR A 36 7.72 6.22 18.10
N ASP A 37 7.08 5.17 18.63
CA ASP A 37 7.36 4.52 19.90
C ASP A 37 8.37 3.35 19.79
N LYS A 38 8.97 3.18 18.61
CA LYS A 38 9.85 2.04 18.24
C LYS A 38 9.17 0.67 18.28
N GLY A 39 7.85 0.62 18.40
CA GLY A 39 7.08 -0.60 18.19
C GLY A 39 6.79 -0.86 16.71
N TYR A 40 6.10 -1.94 16.40
CA TYR A 40 5.85 -2.34 15.01
C TYR A 40 4.35 -2.34 14.69
N LEU A 41 4.00 -1.86 13.50
CA LEU A 41 2.68 -2.09 12.92
C LEU A 41 2.81 -3.12 11.80
N LEU A 42 1.95 -4.14 11.86
CA LEU A 42 1.88 -5.23 10.90
C LEU A 42 0.49 -5.22 10.25
N ALA A 43 0.42 -5.37 8.92
CA ALA A 43 -0.82 -5.78 8.25
C ALA A 43 -0.69 -7.18 7.69
N GLY A 44 -1.81 -7.88 7.70
CA GLY A 44 -2.01 -9.04 6.86
C GLY A 44 -3.47 -9.30 6.60
N LYS A 45 -3.73 -10.54 6.18
CA LYS A 45 -5.08 -11.09 6.04
C LYS A 45 -5.24 -12.23 7.03
N HIS A 46 -6.46 -12.49 7.47
CA HIS A 46 -6.75 -13.49 8.49
C HIS A 46 -8.01 -14.29 8.14
N GLY A 47 -7.93 -15.63 8.26
CA GLY A 47 -9.08 -16.53 8.25
C GLY A 47 -8.99 -17.74 7.29
N HIS A 48 -9.24 -18.94 7.83
CA HIS A 48 -9.41 -20.17 7.04
C HIS A 48 -10.69 -20.02 6.18
N ASN A 49 -10.53 -19.93 4.85
CA ASN A 49 -11.61 -19.70 3.87
C ASN A 49 -12.21 -18.27 3.79
N TYR A 50 -11.62 -17.25 4.43
CA TYR A 50 -12.12 -15.86 4.36
C TYR A 50 -11.02 -14.88 3.94
N VAL A 51 -10.84 -14.75 2.62
CA VAL A 51 -9.87 -13.85 1.95
C VAL A 51 -10.09 -12.34 2.19
N ASN A 52 -11.05 -11.95 3.04
CA ASN A 52 -11.70 -10.64 2.99
C ASN A 52 -11.53 -9.79 4.26
N TYR A 53 -10.92 -10.35 5.32
CA TYR A 53 -10.58 -9.59 6.52
C TYR A 53 -9.12 -9.19 6.48
N ASN A 54 -8.88 -7.88 6.48
CA ASN A 54 -7.58 -7.31 6.76
C ASN A 54 -7.40 -7.30 8.28
N TRP A 55 -6.17 -7.52 8.70
CA TRP A 55 -5.81 -7.65 10.08
C TRP A 55 -4.59 -6.77 10.35
N LEU A 56 -4.66 -6.00 11.43
CA LEU A 56 -3.60 -5.12 11.90
C LEU A 56 -3.19 -5.52 13.32
N ILE A 57 -1.88 -5.58 13.53
CA ILE A 57 -1.27 -5.80 14.84
C ILE A 57 -0.36 -4.64 15.15
N LYS A 58 -0.56 -4.00 16.30
CA LYS A 58 0.43 -3.09 16.87
C LYS A 58 1.16 -3.79 17.99
N THR A 59 2.47 -3.69 17.98
CA THR A 59 3.34 -4.23 19.02
C THR A 59 4.21 -3.14 19.65
N ASP A 60 4.80 -3.45 20.79
CA ASP A 60 5.90 -2.69 21.39
C ASP A 60 7.25 -3.03 20.71
N ILE A 61 8.34 -2.42 21.18
CA ILE A 61 9.70 -2.66 20.66
C ILE A 61 10.20 -4.11 20.84
N ASN A 62 9.60 -4.87 21.76
CA ASN A 62 9.91 -6.27 22.02
C ASN A 62 8.98 -7.24 21.27
N GLY A 63 8.05 -6.71 20.46
CA GLY A 63 7.03 -7.48 19.78
C GLY A 63 5.90 -7.95 20.70
N GLU A 64 5.72 -7.42 21.90
CA GLU A 64 4.51 -7.68 22.67
C GLU A 64 3.32 -6.97 22.02
N VAL A 65 2.22 -7.71 21.82
CA VAL A 65 1.01 -7.17 21.19
C VAL A 65 0.38 -6.14 22.13
N LEU A 66 0.25 -4.91 21.63
CA LEU A 66 -0.46 -3.83 22.31
C LEU A 66 -1.95 -3.86 21.95
N TRP A 67 -2.25 -4.09 20.67
CA TRP A 67 -3.61 -4.30 20.20
C TRP A 67 -3.64 -5.02 18.85
N GLU A 68 -4.77 -5.65 18.57
CA GLU A 68 -5.10 -6.27 17.28
C GLU A 68 -6.48 -5.82 16.81
N LYS A 69 -6.62 -5.59 15.49
CA LYS A 69 -7.87 -5.17 14.85
C LYS A 69 -8.06 -5.92 13.55
N SER A 70 -9.27 -6.41 13.33
CA SER A 70 -9.70 -6.93 12.02
C SER A 70 -10.75 -6.02 11.44
N PHE A 71 -10.66 -5.76 10.13
CA PHE A 71 -11.61 -4.94 9.40
C PHE A 71 -11.76 -5.46 7.97
N GLY A 72 -12.97 -5.29 7.44
CA GLY A 72 -13.42 -5.94 6.22
C GLY A 72 -14.86 -6.36 6.39
N ASP A 73 -15.49 -6.73 5.29
CA ASP A 73 -16.84 -7.27 5.24
C ASP A 73 -16.78 -8.54 4.39
N PRO A 74 -17.41 -9.66 4.80
CA PRO A 74 -17.45 -10.88 3.99
C PRO A 74 -17.97 -10.67 2.57
N SER A 75 -18.85 -9.69 2.37
CA SER A 75 -19.48 -9.35 1.10
C SER A 75 -18.67 -8.38 0.23
N THR A 76 -17.64 -7.73 0.78
CA THR A 76 -16.78 -6.79 0.05
C THR A 76 -15.31 -7.11 0.25
N ASN A 77 -14.56 -7.22 -0.83
CA ASN A 77 -13.12 -7.37 -0.76
C ASN A 77 -12.51 -6.00 -0.47
N ILE A 78 -12.03 -5.79 0.76
CA ILE A 78 -11.12 -4.70 1.07
C ILE A 78 -9.71 -5.29 1.01
N ASN A 79 -8.82 -4.71 0.22
CA ASN A 79 -7.45 -5.17 0.11
C ASN A 79 -6.50 -4.01 0.41
N ILE A 80 -5.80 -4.09 1.53
CA ILE A 80 -4.76 -3.11 1.89
C ILE A 80 -3.46 -3.45 1.13
N GLN A 81 -2.91 -2.45 0.45
CA GLN A 81 -1.66 -2.55 -0.30
C GLN A 81 -0.48 -1.99 0.48
N ASP A 82 -0.68 -0.89 1.20
CA ASP A 82 0.39 -0.21 1.93
C ASP A 82 -0.14 0.53 3.17
N MET A 83 0.75 0.84 4.10
CA MET A 83 0.45 1.55 5.33
C MET A 83 1.58 2.49 5.74
N SER A 84 1.23 3.52 6.51
CA SER A 84 2.21 4.31 7.24
C SER A 84 1.56 4.96 8.46
N PHE A 85 2.35 5.56 9.34
CA PHE A 85 1.82 6.34 10.46
C PHE A 85 2.58 7.66 10.60
N ASN A 86 1.92 8.62 11.24
CA ASN A 86 2.55 9.87 11.62
C ASN A 86 3.19 9.78 13.02
N ASN A 87 3.89 10.83 13.43
CA ASN A 87 4.52 10.91 14.75
C ASN A 87 3.52 11.03 15.93
N LEU A 88 2.22 11.18 15.64
CA LEU A 88 1.14 11.17 16.63
C LEU A 88 0.52 9.78 16.79
N GLY A 89 0.95 8.81 15.97
CA GLY A 89 0.43 7.45 15.95
C GLY A 89 -0.83 7.27 15.12
N ASP A 90 -1.29 8.28 14.38
CA ASP A 90 -2.34 8.05 13.40
C ASP A 90 -1.82 7.14 12.29
N ILE A 91 -2.65 6.20 11.87
CA ILE A 91 -2.33 5.19 10.88
C ILE A 91 -3.08 5.51 9.59
N TYR A 92 -2.37 5.48 8.48
CA TYR A 92 -2.91 5.63 7.14
C TYR A 92 -2.76 4.31 6.41
N LEU A 93 -3.81 3.91 5.70
CA LEU A 93 -3.87 2.70 4.89
C LEU A 93 -4.31 3.07 3.49
N VAL A 94 -3.71 2.43 2.49
CA VAL A 94 -4.20 2.49 1.10
C VAL A 94 -4.48 1.10 0.58
N GLY A 95 -5.36 1.05 -0.41
CA GLY A 95 -5.73 -0.18 -1.04
C GLY A 95 -6.84 0.02 -2.05
N PHE A 96 -7.71 -0.97 -2.16
CA PHE A 96 -8.88 -0.90 -3.00
C PHE A 96 -10.03 -1.74 -2.43
N THR A 97 -11.25 -1.31 -2.73
CA THR A 97 -12.47 -2.08 -2.51
C THR A 97 -12.85 -2.78 -3.80
N GLY A 98 -13.43 -3.97 -3.72
CA GLY A 98 -14.07 -4.63 -4.85
C GLY A 98 -15.20 -5.53 -4.36
N TYR A 99 -16.17 -5.80 -5.23
CA TYR A 99 -17.17 -6.83 -4.95
C TYR A 99 -16.65 -8.21 -5.32
N TYR A 100 -17.13 -9.22 -4.61
CA TYR A 100 -16.82 -10.60 -4.93
C TYR A 100 -17.38 -10.94 -6.33
N ASN A 101 -16.50 -11.26 -7.28
CA ASN A 101 -16.77 -11.52 -8.71
C ASN A 101 -16.98 -10.30 -9.63
N GLU A 102 -16.57 -9.09 -9.21
CA GLU A 102 -16.53 -7.93 -10.10
C GLU A 102 -15.08 -7.56 -10.45
N GLU A 103 -14.86 -7.13 -11.70
CA GLU A 103 -13.57 -6.63 -12.18
C GLU A 103 -13.40 -5.12 -11.95
N SER A 104 -14.29 -4.52 -11.15
CA SER A 104 -14.20 -3.11 -10.75
C SER A 104 -13.60 -3.03 -9.35
N TYR A 105 -12.50 -2.30 -9.24
CA TYR A 105 -11.84 -2.00 -7.98
C TYR A 105 -11.88 -0.50 -7.77
N ASP A 106 -12.31 -0.04 -6.61
CA ASP A 106 -12.26 1.39 -6.27
C ASP A 106 -11.11 1.62 -5.30
N PRO A 107 -10.13 2.50 -5.62
CA PRO A 107 -9.09 2.86 -4.69
C PRO A 107 -9.68 3.33 -3.35
N LEU A 108 -8.98 3.02 -2.26
CA LEU A 108 -9.36 3.49 -0.93
C LEU A 108 -8.18 4.09 -0.19
N ILE A 109 -8.51 5.05 0.66
CA ILE A 109 -7.60 5.59 1.68
C ILE A 109 -8.37 5.60 3.00
N MET A 110 -7.73 5.10 4.05
CA MET A 110 -8.33 5.04 5.38
C MET A 110 -7.36 5.61 6.41
N LYS A 111 -7.92 6.33 7.38
CA LYS A 111 -7.19 6.78 8.57
C LYS A 111 -7.76 6.14 9.83
N LEU A 112 -6.87 5.61 10.65
CA LEU A 112 -7.14 5.15 12.00
C LEU A 112 -6.39 6.02 13.02
N ASN A 113 -6.89 6.08 14.25
CA ASN A 113 -6.12 6.65 15.36
C ASN A 113 -5.07 5.65 15.88
N ALA A 114 -4.27 6.07 16.86
CA ALA A 114 -3.24 5.24 17.51
C ALA A 114 -3.75 3.96 18.18
N CYS A 115 -5.06 3.87 18.47
CA CYS A 115 -5.71 2.69 19.02
C CYS A 115 -6.30 1.77 17.94
N GLY A 116 -6.07 2.07 16.66
CA GLY A 116 -6.59 1.33 15.52
C GLY A 116 -8.08 1.58 15.26
N GLU A 117 -8.66 2.66 15.78
CA GLU A 117 -10.07 3.01 15.54
C GLU A 117 -10.20 3.90 14.30
N LYS A 118 -11.16 3.57 13.42
CA LYS A 118 -11.39 4.31 12.18
C LYS A 118 -11.83 5.74 12.46
N GLN A 119 -11.06 6.70 11.95
CA GLN A 119 -11.43 8.11 11.93
C GLN A 119 -12.17 8.47 10.63
N TRP A 120 -11.63 8.06 9.49
CA TRP A 120 -12.27 8.27 8.20
C TRP A 120 -11.84 7.24 7.17
N CYS A 121 -12.65 7.10 6.13
CA CYS A 121 -12.36 6.32 4.93
C CYS A 121 -12.84 7.11 3.72
N ARG A 122 -12.09 7.05 2.62
CA ARG A 122 -12.43 7.61 1.31
C ARG A 122 -12.29 6.49 0.28
N VAL A 123 -13.29 6.37 -0.56
CA VAL A 123 -13.33 5.41 -1.68
C VAL A 123 -13.49 6.23 -2.96
N PHE A 124 -12.69 5.93 -3.97
CA PHE A 124 -12.63 6.67 -5.22
C PHE A 124 -13.39 5.91 -6.30
N VAL A 125 -14.68 6.18 -6.41
CA VAL A 125 -15.55 5.60 -7.44
C VAL A 125 -15.48 6.49 -8.68
N GLU A 126 -14.31 6.52 -9.31
CA GLU A 126 -14.05 7.24 -10.56
C GLU A 126 -13.90 6.20 -11.69
N ASP A 127 -14.45 6.49 -12.87
CA ASP A 127 -14.36 5.56 -14.00
C ASP A 127 -12.90 5.30 -14.38
N GLY A 128 -12.45 4.05 -14.24
CA GLY A 128 -11.15 3.58 -14.70
C GLY A 128 -9.98 3.71 -13.71
N VAL A 129 -10.23 4.16 -12.48
CA VAL A 129 -9.26 4.11 -11.38
C VAL A 129 -9.46 2.81 -10.67
N ASN A 130 -8.39 2.02 -10.56
CA ASN A 130 -8.55 0.64 -10.11
C ASN A 130 -7.83 0.40 -8.78
N PHE A 131 -6.71 1.08 -8.51
CA PHE A 131 -5.89 0.74 -7.36
C PHE A 131 -5.26 1.96 -6.67
N SER A 132 -5.11 1.90 -5.35
CA SER A 132 -4.15 2.71 -4.61
C SER A 132 -3.07 1.78 -4.05
N ASN A 133 -1.83 1.95 -4.51
CA ASN A 133 -0.77 0.95 -4.28
C ASN A 133 0.19 1.34 -3.16
N ALA A 134 0.52 2.62 -3.04
CA ALA A 134 1.53 3.10 -2.11
C ALA A 134 1.12 4.43 -1.50
N LEU A 135 1.62 4.70 -0.30
CA LEU A 135 1.39 5.97 0.39
C LEU A 135 2.64 6.46 1.10
N THR A 136 2.67 7.77 1.36
CA THR A 136 3.63 8.36 2.29
C THR A 136 2.96 9.47 3.09
N VAL A 137 3.21 9.49 4.40
CA VAL A 137 2.72 10.54 5.30
C VAL A 137 3.62 11.75 5.19
N THR A 138 3.04 12.92 5.03
CA THR A 138 3.79 14.18 4.90
C THR A 138 4.00 14.87 6.26
N PRO A 139 4.97 15.79 6.40
CA PRO A 139 5.28 16.45 7.68
C PRO A 139 4.12 17.26 8.28
N ASP A 140 3.17 17.69 7.44
CA ASP A 140 1.93 18.35 7.83
C ASP A 140 0.83 17.37 8.30
N ALA A 141 1.19 16.10 8.55
CA ALA A 141 0.30 14.99 8.91
C ALA A 141 -0.76 14.65 7.84
N GLY A 142 -0.62 15.20 6.63
CA GLY A 142 -1.34 14.74 5.45
C GLY A 142 -0.79 13.41 4.93
N VAL A 143 -1.35 12.97 3.80
CA VAL A 143 -0.90 11.76 3.10
C VAL A 143 -0.85 12.03 1.61
N VAL A 144 0.20 11.53 0.95
CA VAL A 144 0.26 11.42 -0.51
C VAL A 144 0.14 9.97 -0.88
N VAL A 145 -0.67 9.67 -1.88
CA VAL A 145 -0.93 8.31 -2.34
C VAL A 145 -0.69 8.20 -3.84
N VAL A 146 -0.31 7.01 -4.28
CA VAL A 146 -0.29 6.63 -5.69
C VAL A 146 -1.64 6.03 -6.06
N LEU A 147 -2.31 6.66 -7.03
CA LEU A 147 -3.51 6.17 -7.69
C LEU A 147 -3.14 5.61 -9.06
N ARG A 148 -3.72 4.46 -9.41
CA ARG A 148 -3.51 3.80 -10.70
C ARG A 148 -4.79 3.74 -11.52
N TYR A 149 -4.69 4.24 -12.75
CA TYR A 149 -5.75 4.23 -13.76
C TYR A 149 -5.42 3.19 -14.83
N MET A 150 -6.34 2.25 -15.09
CA MET A 150 -6.08 1.07 -15.95
C MET A 150 -7.06 0.94 -17.12
N ASN A 151 -8.07 1.80 -17.21
CA ASN A 151 -8.98 1.80 -18.36
C ASN A 151 -8.26 2.31 -19.62
N SER A 152 -8.64 1.76 -20.79
CA SER A 152 -8.08 2.08 -22.11
C SER A 152 -8.20 3.55 -22.53
N THR A 153 -9.03 4.34 -21.85
CA THR A 153 -9.13 5.79 -22.05
C THR A 153 -7.94 6.54 -21.41
N TYR A 154 -7.28 5.95 -20.42
CA TYR A 154 -6.21 6.59 -19.63
C TYR A 154 -4.83 6.01 -19.93
N LEU A 155 -4.57 5.52 -21.15
CA LEU A 155 -3.25 4.98 -21.52
C LEU A 155 -2.12 5.96 -21.22
N THR A 156 -2.40 7.26 -21.26
CA THR A 156 -1.39 8.30 -20.98
C THR A 156 -1.36 8.75 -19.52
N ASP A 157 -2.40 8.59 -18.70
CA ASP A 157 -2.48 9.15 -17.33
C ASP A 157 -2.61 8.03 -16.28
N ARG A 158 -1.80 6.99 -16.41
CA ARG A 158 -1.95 5.74 -15.64
C ARG A 158 -1.53 5.85 -14.18
N ILE A 159 -0.62 6.77 -13.86
CA ILE A 159 -0.09 6.96 -12.51
C ILE A 159 -0.38 8.40 -12.10
N CYS A 160 -1.15 8.56 -11.03
CA CYS A 160 -1.39 9.87 -10.43
C CYS A 160 -0.94 9.87 -8.97
N LEU A 161 -0.44 11.01 -8.51
CA LEU A 161 -0.32 11.30 -7.09
C LEU A 161 -1.53 12.12 -6.65
N ALA A 162 -2.04 11.82 -5.47
CA ALA A 162 -3.03 12.66 -4.82
C ALA A 162 -2.61 12.94 -3.38
N LYS A 163 -2.72 14.21 -2.97
CA LYS A 163 -2.44 14.64 -1.59
C LYS A 163 -3.73 14.92 -0.86
N PHE A 164 -3.79 14.48 0.40
CA PHE A 164 -4.90 14.70 1.31
C PHE A 164 -4.41 15.38 2.58
N ASN A 165 -5.26 16.23 3.16
CA ASN A 165 -5.03 16.77 4.49
C ASN A 165 -5.39 15.72 5.57
N VAL A 166 -5.12 16.07 6.84
CA VAL A 166 -5.39 15.21 8.01
C VAL A 166 -6.88 14.83 8.18
N SER A 167 -7.79 15.64 7.65
CA SER A 167 -9.25 15.42 7.67
C SER A 167 -9.74 14.50 6.54
N GLY A 168 -8.85 14.16 5.59
CA GLY A 168 -9.16 13.35 4.43
C GLY A 168 -9.75 14.14 3.26
N ASP A 169 -9.53 15.46 3.20
CA ASP A 169 -9.88 16.27 2.03
C ASP A 169 -8.73 16.29 1.04
N MET A 170 -9.04 16.09 -0.25
CA MET A 170 -8.05 16.15 -1.33
C MET A 170 -7.59 17.60 -1.52
N LEU A 171 -6.29 17.81 -1.45
CA LEU A 171 -5.65 19.11 -1.69
C LEU A 171 -5.27 19.28 -3.16
N TRP A 172 -4.74 18.23 -3.78
CA TRP A 172 -4.39 18.19 -5.20
C TRP A 172 -4.34 16.75 -5.71
N LYS A 173 -4.47 16.62 -7.03
CA LYS A 173 -4.24 15.39 -7.79
C LYS A 173 -3.46 15.76 -9.05
N GLU A 174 -2.32 15.12 -9.26
CA GLU A 174 -1.46 15.32 -10.41
C GLU A 174 -1.21 13.98 -11.07
N CYS A 175 -1.50 13.90 -12.37
CA CYS A 175 -1.31 12.69 -13.16
C CYS A 175 -0.06 12.83 -14.00
N TYR A 176 0.75 11.77 -14.02
CA TYR A 176 2.02 11.73 -14.71
C TYR A 176 1.88 10.88 -15.95
N ASN A 177 2.16 11.50 -17.08
CA ASN A 177 2.07 10.85 -18.37
C ASN A 177 3.41 10.39 -18.90
N SER A 178 3.41 9.21 -19.51
CA SER A 178 4.45 8.87 -20.45
C SER A 178 4.16 9.58 -21.76
N SER A 179 5.11 10.39 -22.24
CA SER A 179 5.09 10.90 -23.62
C SER A 179 5.40 9.81 -24.65
N ASP A 180 5.90 8.64 -24.20
CA ASP A 180 6.20 7.49 -25.04
C ASP A 180 4.98 6.59 -25.15
N THR A 181 4.34 6.62 -26.32
CA THR A 181 3.13 5.82 -26.63
C THR A 181 3.43 4.34 -26.87
N SER A 182 4.70 3.93 -26.91
CA SER A 182 5.11 2.52 -26.98
C SER A 182 5.20 1.84 -25.62
N LEU A 183 5.06 2.62 -24.54
CA LEU A 183 4.97 2.09 -23.19
C LEU A 183 3.59 1.49 -22.91
N HIS A 184 3.63 0.35 -22.24
CA HIS A 184 2.44 -0.37 -21.82
C HIS A 184 2.58 -0.82 -20.37
N ASN A 185 1.44 -1.19 -19.78
CA ASN A 185 1.29 -1.66 -18.40
C ASN A 185 2.12 -0.94 -17.35
N GLU A 186 2.07 0.39 -17.31
CA GLU A 186 2.69 1.17 -16.24
C GLU A 186 2.08 0.78 -14.89
N ASP A 187 2.97 0.43 -13.98
CA ASP A 187 2.66 0.03 -12.63
C ASP A 187 3.56 0.81 -11.68
N ALA A 188 2.99 1.29 -10.57
CA ALA A 188 3.72 1.96 -9.51
C ALA A 188 3.54 1.18 -8.21
N PHE A 189 4.64 0.95 -7.49
CA PHE A 189 4.68 0.07 -6.32
C PHE A 189 5.06 0.78 -5.03
N ASN A 190 5.97 1.75 -5.10
CA ASN A 190 6.43 2.44 -3.90
C ASN A 190 6.40 3.95 -4.11
N LEU A 191 6.17 4.63 -3.01
CA LEU A 191 6.19 6.08 -2.91
C LEU A 191 7.01 6.47 -1.70
N THR A 192 7.97 7.37 -1.88
CA THR A 192 8.70 7.95 -0.76
C THR A 192 8.86 9.45 -0.94
N GLN A 193 8.82 10.19 0.16
CA GLN A 193 9.08 11.62 0.13
C GLN A 193 10.58 11.88 0.05
N ALA A 194 10.99 12.71 -0.90
CA ALA A 194 12.37 13.14 -1.06
C ALA A 194 12.74 14.26 -0.05
N PRO A 195 14.02 14.42 0.32
CA PRO A 195 14.46 15.43 1.30
C PRO A 195 14.17 16.89 0.90
N ASP A 196 14.02 17.17 -0.40
CA ASP A 196 13.67 18.50 -0.93
C ASP A 196 12.15 18.78 -0.88
N GLY A 197 11.35 17.82 -0.38
CA GLY A 197 9.90 17.91 -0.31
C GLY A 197 9.17 17.34 -1.52
N GLY A 198 9.89 16.90 -2.55
CA GLY A 198 9.36 16.15 -3.69
C GLY A 198 9.01 14.70 -3.33
N PHE A 199 8.67 13.91 -4.35
CA PHE A 199 8.30 12.51 -4.20
C PHE A 199 9.04 11.66 -5.23
N LEU A 200 9.42 10.45 -4.83
CA LEU A 200 9.98 9.44 -5.71
C LEU A 200 9.00 8.29 -5.83
N ILE A 201 8.68 7.92 -7.07
CA ILE A 201 7.83 6.79 -7.40
C ILE A 201 8.68 5.73 -8.09
N SER A 202 8.53 4.48 -7.68
CA SER A 202 9.12 3.34 -8.40
C SER A 202 8.06 2.40 -8.94
N GLY A 203 8.38 1.79 -10.08
CA GLY A 203 7.43 1.05 -10.88
C GLY A 203 8.06 0.15 -11.92
N TYR A 204 7.23 -0.46 -12.75
CA TYR A 204 7.65 -1.02 -14.03
C TYR A 204 6.79 -0.50 -15.17
N CYS A 205 7.33 -0.64 -16.37
CA CYS A 205 6.61 -0.48 -17.63
C CYS A 205 7.08 -1.57 -18.60
N GLY A 206 6.24 -1.93 -19.56
CA GLY A 206 6.52 -2.91 -20.59
C GLY A 206 6.74 -2.26 -21.95
N TYR A 207 7.69 -2.79 -22.71
CA TYR A 207 7.81 -2.56 -24.16
C TYR A 207 7.44 -3.84 -24.90
N GLU A 208 6.81 -3.70 -26.07
CA GLU A 208 6.67 -4.84 -26.97
C GLU A 208 8.06 -5.25 -27.50
N ASP A 209 8.39 -6.53 -27.38
CA ASP A 209 9.61 -7.10 -27.93
C ASP A 209 9.54 -7.02 -29.46
N PRO A 210 10.50 -6.37 -30.13
CA PRO A 210 10.51 -6.31 -31.58
C PRO A 210 10.68 -7.69 -32.24
N ASN A 211 11.14 -8.72 -31.51
CA ASN A 211 11.22 -10.10 -31.99
C ASN A 211 11.35 -11.15 -30.86
N PRO A 212 10.33 -12.00 -30.60
CA PRO A 212 9.09 -12.14 -31.35
C PRO A 212 8.02 -11.12 -30.94
N PRO A 213 7.24 -10.58 -31.89
CA PRO A 213 6.10 -9.71 -31.58
C PRO A 213 5.11 -10.44 -30.67
N HIS A 214 4.48 -9.70 -29.75
CA HIS A 214 3.65 -10.20 -28.64
C HIS A 214 4.38 -10.80 -27.43
N SER A 215 5.71 -10.66 -27.34
CA SER A 215 6.43 -10.81 -26.08
C SER A 215 6.76 -9.43 -25.48
N TRP A 216 6.99 -9.36 -24.17
CA TRP A 216 7.08 -8.10 -23.42
C TRP A 216 8.37 -8.07 -22.60
N TRP A 217 9.06 -6.93 -22.60
CA TRP A 217 10.20 -6.68 -21.72
C TRP A 217 9.82 -5.72 -20.61
N ASP A 218 9.83 -6.21 -19.37
CA ASP A 218 9.67 -5.37 -18.19
C ASP A 218 10.92 -4.51 -17.96
N LYS A 219 10.71 -3.22 -17.75
CA LYS A 219 11.77 -2.28 -17.39
C LYS A 219 11.39 -1.47 -16.17
N PRO A 220 12.38 -1.12 -15.32
CA PRO A 220 12.12 -0.25 -14.20
C PRO A 220 11.66 1.12 -14.71
N TYR A 221 10.64 1.65 -14.04
CA TYR A 221 10.04 2.94 -14.31
C TYR A 221 10.19 3.83 -13.07
N TYR A 222 10.68 5.05 -13.26
CA TYR A 222 10.93 6.01 -12.20
C TYR A 222 10.34 7.35 -12.60
N ILE A 223 9.52 7.93 -11.72
CA ILE A 223 9.02 9.31 -11.82
C ILE A 223 9.46 10.04 -10.56
#